data_AF-A0A2V1BJ99-F1
#
_entry.id   AF-A0A2V1BJ99-F1
#
_cell.length_a   1.000
_cell.length_b   1.000
_cell.length_c   1.000
_cell.angle_alpha   90.00
_cell.angle_beta   90.00
_cell.angle_gamma   90.00
#
_symmetry.space_group_name_H-M   'P 1'
#
loop_
_entity.id
_entity.type
_entity.pdbx_description
1 polymer ?
#
loop_
_entity_poly.entity_id
_entity_poly.type
_entity_poly.pdbx_seq_one_letter_code
_entity_poly.pdbx_strand_id
1 'polypeptide(L)'
;MANVQNFGFGYEATDREEYESYASISLSESAIAAAFPPHIDLSWKMTPVKNQGVYGSCVGFAVASMIEIVPVALGVVQDESERFIWYNSKNNDGLGNPNLDRGTFIPVAVGTVQTLGSCWEIRSPYTSPLATPSRVAYSQAQNMKVTNVYRLAGTTLNDYKGMLSIGWPVIVGFDIFGDREYQKEYLFV
;
A
#
# COMPACT_ATOMS: atom_id res chain seq x y z
N MET A 1 -12.84 20.37 -20.57
CA MET A 1 -12.08 19.26 -21.20
C MET A 1 -11.74 18.26 -20.09
N ALA A 2 -12.72 17.46 -19.67
CA ALA A 2 -12.63 16.67 -18.44
C ALA A 2 -12.28 15.20 -18.72
N ASN A 3 -11.40 14.68 -17.86
CA ASN A 3 -11.14 13.28 -17.53
C ASN A 3 -10.34 12.45 -18.53
N VAL A 4 -9.01 12.68 -18.53
CA VAL A 4 -8.08 11.53 -18.58
C VAL A 4 -8.29 10.80 -17.25
N GLN A 5 -9.14 9.78 -17.28
CA GLN A 5 -9.35 8.87 -16.15
C GLN A 5 -7.99 8.26 -15.80
N ASN A 6 -7.57 8.33 -14.53
CA ASN A 6 -6.29 7.79 -14.06
C ASN A 6 -6.30 6.26 -14.10
N PHE A 7 -6.19 5.69 -15.31
CA PHE A 7 -6.23 4.25 -15.56
C PHE A 7 -5.16 3.53 -14.74
N GLY A 8 -5.58 2.70 -13.78
CA GLY A 8 -4.69 1.87 -12.99
C GLY A 8 -3.76 2.64 -12.03
N PHE A 9 -3.91 3.95 -11.85
CA PHE A 9 -3.05 4.74 -10.97
C PHE A 9 -3.88 5.59 -10.03
N GLY A 10 -3.56 5.57 -8.75
CA GLY A 10 -4.36 6.26 -7.74
C GLY A 10 -3.59 6.63 -6.48
N TYR A 11 -2.28 6.83 -6.60
CA TYR A 11 -1.52 7.48 -5.55
C TYR A 11 -1.77 8.97 -5.64
N GLU A 12 -2.29 9.56 -4.57
CA GLU A 12 -2.35 11.00 -4.38
C GLU A 12 -1.19 11.37 -3.44
N ALA A 13 -0.39 12.37 -3.81
CA ALA A 13 0.74 12.80 -3.01
C ALA A 13 0.26 13.41 -1.69
N THR A 14 0.87 12.99 -0.59
CA THR A 14 0.56 13.53 0.74
C THR A 14 1.56 14.60 1.12
N ASP A 15 1.06 15.74 1.60
CA ASP A 15 1.92 16.75 2.23
C ASP A 15 2.64 16.16 3.44
N ARG A 16 3.89 16.56 3.61
CA ARG A 16 4.78 15.97 4.62
C ARG A 16 4.23 16.06 6.03
N GLU A 17 3.62 17.19 6.37
CA GLU A 17 3.05 17.46 7.69
C GLU A 17 1.99 16.43 8.10
N GLU A 18 1.23 15.89 7.14
CA GLU A 18 0.14 14.95 7.42
C GLU A 18 0.65 13.60 7.94
N TYR A 19 1.81 13.14 7.45
CA TYR A 19 2.39 11.86 7.85
C TYR A 19 3.52 11.98 8.88
N GLU A 20 3.87 13.19 9.32
CA GLU A 20 4.84 13.40 10.41
C GLU A 20 4.32 13.01 11.80
N SER A 21 3.01 12.83 11.93
CA SER A 21 2.38 12.28 13.15
C SER A 21 2.74 10.83 13.43
N TYR A 22 3.14 10.07 12.40
CA TYR A 22 3.59 8.69 12.56
C TYR A 22 4.98 8.64 13.20
N ALA A 23 5.20 7.63 14.05
CA ALA A 23 6.54 7.30 14.51
C ALA A 23 7.47 7.12 13.30
N SER A 24 8.71 7.58 13.41
CA SER A 24 9.68 7.47 12.32
C SER A 24 10.76 6.45 12.64
N ILE A 25 11.28 5.81 11.59
CA ILE A 25 12.46 4.96 11.62
C ILE A 25 13.57 5.63 10.80
N SER A 26 14.79 5.61 11.32
CA SER A 26 15.98 6.10 10.65
C SER A 26 17.12 5.12 10.84
N LEU A 27 18.07 5.12 9.90
CA LEU A 27 19.31 4.38 10.06
C LEU A 27 20.24 5.12 11.02
N SER A 28 20.96 4.38 11.86
CA SER A 28 22.06 4.95 12.62
C SER A 28 23.22 5.32 11.69
N GLU A 29 24.01 6.32 12.07
CA GLU A 29 25.22 6.71 11.33
C GLU A 29 26.17 5.52 11.14
N SER A 30 26.29 4.66 12.16
CA SER A 30 27.10 3.44 12.10
C SER A 30 26.60 2.43 11.05
N ALA A 31 25.27 2.30 10.89
CA ALA A 31 24.69 1.40 9.89
C ALA A 31 24.93 1.90 8.46
N ILE A 32 24.91 3.22 8.25
CA ILE A 32 25.23 3.84 6.96
C ILE A 32 26.71 3.63 6.61
N ALA A 33 27.62 3.70 7.59
CA ALA A 33 29.04 3.54 7.39
C ALA A 33 29.47 2.08 7.08
N ALA A 34 28.70 1.08 7.51
CA ALA A 34 29.06 -0.33 7.42
C ALA A 34 29.01 -0.94 6.00
N ALA A 35 28.57 -0.16 5.00
CA ALA A 35 28.25 -0.58 3.63
C ALA A 35 27.18 -1.68 3.54
N PHE A 36 26.22 -1.51 2.62
CA PHE A 36 25.13 -2.47 2.42
C PHE A 36 25.58 -3.68 1.60
N PRO A 37 24.91 -4.84 1.74
CA PRO A 37 25.07 -5.95 0.80
C PRO A 37 24.88 -5.46 -0.65
N PRO A 38 25.63 -6.01 -1.62
CA PRO A 38 25.56 -5.58 -3.02
C PRO A 38 24.20 -5.89 -3.66
N HIS A 39 23.45 -6.86 -3.12
CA HIS A 39 22.14 -7.29 -3.59
C HIS A 39 21.28 -7.75 -2.41
N ILE A 40 20.02 -7.33 -2.38
CA ILE A 40 19.01 -7.76 -1.42
C ILE A 40 17.72 -8.01 -2.20
N ASP A 41 17.12 -9.18 -1.98
CA ASP A 41 15.81 -9.54 -2.52
C ASP A 41 14.90 -10.03 -1.39
N LEU A 42 13.74 -9.39 -1.25
CA LEU A 42 12.71 -9.72 -0.26
C LEU A 42 11.46 -10.34 -0.89
N SER A 43 11.50 -10.68 -2.18
CA SER A 43 10.38 -11.30 -2.91
C SER A 43 9.85 -12.59 -2.26
N TRP A 44 10.73 -13.32 -1.57
CA TRP A 44 10.34 -14.50 -0.78
C TRP A 44 9.40 -14.20 0.39
N LYS A 45 9.28 -12.93 0.81
CA LYS A 45 8.31 -12.45 1.80
C LYS A 45 7.02 -11.92 1.18
N MET A 46 6.88 -11.94 -0.14
CA MET A 46 5.76 -11.33 -0.83
C MET A 46 4.85 -12.40 -1.42
N THR A 47 3.56 -12.10 -1.48
CA THR A 47 2.60 -12.86 -2.28
C THR A 47 2.85 -12.64 -3.77
N PRO A 48 2.30 -13.49 -4.67
CA PRO A 48 2.34 -13.21 -6.10
C PRO A 48 1.83 -11.81 -6.43
N VAL A 49 2.42 -11.18 -7.44
CA VAL A 49 1.97 -9.85 -7.91
C VAL A 49 0.50 -9.93 -8.31
N LYS A 50 -0.31 -9.03 -7.72
CA LYS A 50 -1.76 -8.96 -7.94
C LYS A 50 -2.12 -7.92 -8.99
N ASN A 51 -3.35 -7.97 -9.51
CA ASN A 51 -3.82 -7.11 -10.59
C ASN A 51 -4.94 -6.17 -10.10
N GLN A 52 -4.64 -4.86 -10.07
CA GLN A 52 -5.60 -3.81 -9.69
C GLN A 52 -6.54 -3.38 -10.84
N GLY A 53 -6.27 -3.85 -12.06
CA GLY A 53 -7.02 -3.55 -13.26
C GLY A 53 -7.05 -2.06 -13.59
N VAL A 54 -8.23 -1.59 -13.99
CA VAL A 54 -8.44 -0.21 -14.45
C VAL A 54 -8.48 0.82 -13.32
N TYR A 55 -8.61 0.38 -12.07
CA TYR A 55 -8.94 1.25 -10.94
C TYR A 55 -7.71 1.93 -10.34
N GLY A 56 -7.89 3.15 -9.86
CA GLY A 56 -6.90 3.91 -9.11
C GLY A 56 -6.71 3.40 -7.68
N SER A 57 -6.36 2.13 -7.52
CA SER A 57 -6.36 1.44 -6.22
C SER A 57 -4.99 0.96 -5.73
N CYS A 58 -3.92 1.33 -6.42
CA CYS A 58 -2.53 0.96 -6.09
C CYS A 58 -2.16 1.15 -4.61
N VAL A 59 -2.70 2.16 -3.93
CA VAL A 59 -2.46 2.37 -2.48
C VAL A 59 -3.03 1.24 -1.63
N GLY A 60 -4.24 0.73 -1.96
CA GLY A 60 -4.82 -0.43 -1.27
C GLY A 60 -3.97 -1.68 -1.47
N PHE A 61 -3.47 -1.90 -2.69
CA PHE A 61 -2.56 -3.01 -3.03
C PHE A 61 -1.23 -2.93 -2.29
N ALA A 62 -0.62 -1.75 -2.24
CA ALA A 62 0.64 -1.55 -1.54
C ALA A 62 0.52 -1.80 -0.03
N VAL A 63 -0.58 -1.36 0.58
CA VAL A 63 -0.84 -1.59 2.01
C VAL A 63 -1.18 -3.05 2.30
N ALA A 64 -2.00 -3.71 1.48
CA ALA A 64 -2.27 -5.15 1.57
C ALA A 64 -0.96 -5.96 1.53
N SER A 65 -0.13 -5.72 0.51
CA SER A 65 1.16 -6.39 0.33
C SER A 65 2.08 -6.20 1.54
N MET A 66 2.08 -5.01 2.16
CA MET A 66 2.88 -4.74 3.35
C MET A 66 2.41 -5.54 4.58
N ILE A 67 1.11 -5.73 4.74
CA ILE A 67 0.52 -6.52 5.85
C ILE A 67 0.86 -8.00 5.69
N GLU A 68 0.93 -8.51 4.45
CA GLU A 68 1.20 -9.92 4.14
C GLU A 68 2.65 -10.36 4.42
N ILE A 69 3.61 -9.43 4.52
CA ILE A 69 5.04 -9.76 4.62
C ILE A 69 5.38 -10.63 5.83
N VAL A 70 4.87 -10.27 7.01
CA VAL A 70 5.16 -11.00 8.25
C VAL A 70 4.61 -12.42 8.20
N PRO A 71 3.31 -12.66 7.91
CA PRO A 71 2.79 -14.01 7.83
C PRO A 71 3.45 -14.84 6.72
N VAL A 72 3.70 -14.27 5.53
CA VAL A 72 4.38 -14.98 4.43
C VAL A 72 5.80 -15.37 4.84
N ALA A 73 6.55 -14.49 5.52
CA ALA A 73 7.88 -14.81 6.04
C ALA A 73 7.87 -15.93 7.10
N LEU A 74 6.72 -16.18 7.74
CA LEU A 74 6.49 -17.28 8.69
C LEU A 74 5.91 -18.55 8.02
N GLY A 75 5.75 -18.55 6.70
CA GLY A 75 5.17 -19.67 5.95
C GLY A 75 3.64 -19.74 6.03
N VAL A 76 2.98 -18.66 6.47
CA VAL A 76 1.52 -18.54 6.50
C VAL A 76 1.07 -17.88 5.21
N VAL A 77 0.22 -18.58 4.45
CA VAL A 77 -0.45 -17.99 3.29
C VAL A 77 -1.49 -17.00 3.81
N GLN A 78 -1.25 -15.72 3.57
CA GLN A 78 -2.16 -14.63 3.90
C GLN A 78 -2.43 -13.81 2.64
N ASP A 79 -3.71 -13.54 2.40
CA ASP A 79 -4.21 -12.82 1.23
C ASP A 79 -5.21 -11.77 1.72
N GLU A 80 -4.74 -10.53 1.77
CA GLU A 80 -5.46 -9.37 2.27
C GLU A 80 -6.35 -8.76 1.19
N SER A 81 -7.51 -8.24 1.60
CA SER A 81 -8.44 -7.60 0.68
C SER A 81 -8.05 -6.16 0.37
N GLU A 82 -7.55 -5.92 -0.83
CA GLU A 82 -7.26 -4.57 -1.34
C GLU A 82 -8.52 -3.73 -1.45
N ARG A 83 -9.66 -4.37 -1.79
CA ARG A 83 -10.95 -3.68 -1.85
C ARG A 83 -11.35 -3.14 -0.49
N PHE A 84 -11.21 -3.93 0.56
CA PHE A 84 -11.58 -3.49 1.91
C PHE A 84 -10.75 -2.28 2.33
N ILE A 85 -9.42 -2.35 2.11
CA ILE A 85 -8.49 -1.28 2.46
C ILE A 85 -8.87 -0.02 1.66
N TRP A 86 -8.89 -0.12 0.33
CA TRP A 86 -9.14 1.03 -0.54
C TRP A 86 -10.51 1.68 -0.29
N TYR A 87 -11.59 0.90 -0.23
CA TYR A 87 -12.94 1.45 -0.06
C TYR A 87 -13.05 2.26 1.23
N ASN A 88 -12.46 1.76 2.31
CA ASN A 88 -12.48 2.45 3.59
C ASN A 88 -11.50 3.63 3.63
N SER A 89 -10.37 3.58 2.93
CA SER A 89 -9.53 4.76 2.71
C SER A 89 -10.29 5.89 2.03
N LYS A 90 -11.06 5.57 0.99
CA LYS A 90 -11.90 6.56 0.30
C LYS A 90 -12.97 7.18 1.19
N ASN A 91 -13.53 6.43 2.13
CA ASN A 91 -14.46 7.00 3.12
C ASN A 91 -13.80 8.01 4.06
N ASN A 92 -12.48 7.96 4.20
CA ASN A 92 -11.72 8.71 5.21
C ASN A 92 -10.80 9.79 4.62
N ASP A 93 -10.64 9.87 3.28
CA ASP A 93 -9.64 10.74 2.65
C ASP A 93 -10.11 12.17 2.33
N GLY A 94 -11.39 12.49 2.60
CA GLY A 94 -11.94 13.82 2.34
C GLY A 94 -12.06 14.20 0.86
N LEU A 95 -11.78 13.28 -0.07
CA LEU A 95 -11.80 13.52 -1.53
C LEU A 95 -13.18 13.30 -2.16
N GLY A 96 -14.17 12.86 -1.38
CA GLY A 96 -15.55 12.64 -1.82
C GLY A 96 -15.93 11.15 -1.93
N ASN A 97 -17.03 10.88 -2.64
CA ASN A 97 -17.74 9.59 -2.66
C ASN A 97 -16.82 8.38 -2.98
N PRO A 98 -16.77 7.34 -2.13
CA PRO A 98 -15.95 6.12 -2.35
C PRO A 98 -16.36 5.31 -3.58
N ASN A 99 -17.54 5.57 -4.13
CA ASN A 99 -18.03 4.90 -5.33
C ASN A 99 -17.48 5.56 -6.62
N LEU A 100 -16.63 6.58 -6.50
CA LEU A 100 -15.91 7.17 -7.63
C LEU A 100 -14.48 6.61 -7.67
N ASP A 101 -14.08 6.15 -8.85
CA ASP A 101 -12.72 5.68 -9.13
C ASP A 101 -11.73 6.84 -9.11
N ARG A 102 -11.23 7.15 -7.92
CA ARG A 102 -10.22 8.16 -7.65
C ARG A 102 -9.19 7.59 -6.67
N GLY A 103 -7.94 7.97 -6.86
CA GLY A 103 -6.86 7.67 -5.94
C GLY A 103 -7.11 8.10 -4.49
N THR A 104 -6.19 7.70 -3.62
CA THR A 104 -6.17 8.04 -2.19
C THR A 104 -4.72 8.19 -1.71
N PHE A 105 -4.55 8.50 -0.44
CA PHE A 105 -3.25 8.77 0.18
C PHE A 105 -2.77 7.56 0.98
N ILE A 106 -1.47 7.25 0.93
CA ILE A 106 -0.87 6.17 1.73
C ILE A 106 -1.15 6.35 3.23
N PRO A 107 -0.98 7.54 3.84
CA PRO A 107 -1.24 7.75 5.26
C PRO A 107 -2.70 7.50 5.65
N VAL A 108 -3.65 7.77 4.76
CA VAL A 108 -5.07 7.48 5.00
C VAL A 108 -5.31 5.98 4.98
N ALA A 109 -4.75 5.25 4.02
CA ALA A 109 -4.89 3.79 3.98
C ALA A 109 -4.23 3.09 5.17
N VAL A 110 -3.07 3.58 5.60
CA VAL A 110 -2.41 3.13 6.81
C VAL A 110 -3.27 3.40 8.05
N GLY A 111 -3.81 4.60 8.21
CA GLY A 111 -4.72 4.93 9.32
C GLY A 111 -6.00 4.08 9.30
N THR A 112 -6.54 3.78 8.12
CA THR A 112 -7.68 2.87 7.94
C THR A 112 -7.37 1.47 8.49
N VAL A 113 -6.22 0.88 8.17
CA VAL A 113 -5.88 -0.47 8.66
C VAL A 113 -5.45 -0.48 10.14
N GLN A 114 -5.05 0.65 10.72
CA GLN A 114 -4.88 0.76 12.17
C GLN A 114 -6.21 0.86 12.92
N THR A 115 -7.18 1.58 12.36
CA THR A 115 -8.47 1.87 13.02
C THR A 115 -9.49 0.74 12.81
N LEU A 116 -9.67 0.31 11.57
CA LEU A 116 -10.66 -0.70 11.17
C LEU A 116 -10.05 -2.09 11.02
N GLY A 117 -8.77 -2.17 10.69
CA GLY A 117 -8.08 -3.38 10.28
C GLY A 117 -8.19 -3.67 8.80
N SER A 118 -7.80 -4.88 8.42
CA SER A 118 -7.95 -5.44 7.07
C SER A 118 -8.80 -6.71 7.11
N CYS A 119 -9.07 -7.38 6.00
CA CYS A 119 -9.75 -8.67 6.05
C CYS A 119 -9.23 -9.56 4.95
N TRP A 120 -9.50 -10.86 5.04
CA TRP A 120 -9.09 -11.79 4.00
C TRP A 120 -9.80 -11.48 2.70
N GLU A 121 -9.09 -11.64 1.59
CA GLU A 121 -9.59 -11.36 0.25
C GLU A 121 -10.90 -12.10 -0.04
N ILE A 122 -11.04 -13.35 0.41
CA ILE A 122 -12.29 -14.12 0.29
C ILE A 122 -13.51 -13.48 0.97
N ARG A 123 -13.32 -12.62 1.98
CA ARG A 123 -14.41 -11.88 2.65
C ARG A 123 -14.77 -10.60 1.93
N SER A 124 -13.85 -10.08 1.13
CA SER A 124 -14.09 -8.90 0.33
C SER A 124 -13.39 -8.96 -1.06
N PRO A 125 -13.79 -9.88 -1.96
CA PRO A 125 -13.06 -10.12 -3.20
C PRO A 125 -12.91 -8.90 -4.13
N TYR A 126 -11.74 -8.71 -4.69
CA TYR A 126 -11.38 -7.66 -5.62
C TYR A 126 -11.94 -7.92 -7.02
N THR A 127 -13.24 -7.63 -7.19
CA THR A 127 -13.88 -7.52 -8.51
C THR A 127 -13.98 -6.06 -8.97
N SER A 128 -14.07 -5.16 -7.99
CA SER A 128 -14.08 -3.71 -8.12
C SER A 128 -13.88 -3.13 -6.73
N PRO A 129 -13.09 -2.06 -6.56
CA PRO A 129 -12.87 -1.46 -5.25
C PRO A 129 -14.05 -0.58 -4.80
N LEU A 130 -15.02 -0.30 -5.68
CA LEU A 130 -16.14 0.63 -5.45
C LEU A 130 -17.29 0.03 -4.63
N ALA A 131 -17.32 -1.30 -4.48
CA ALA A 131 -18.39 -1.98 -3.78
C ALA A 131 -18.16 -2.00 -2.27
N THR A 132 -19.15 -1.57 -1.50
CA THR A 132 -19.11 -1.59 -0.04
C THR A 132 -18.80 -3.00 0.50
N PRO A 133 -17.79 -3.16 1.37
CA PRO A 133 -17.51 -4.44 2.01
C PRO A 133 -18.66 -4.96 2.87
N SER A 134 -18.77 -6.27 2.96
CA SER A 134 -19.83 -6.92 3.75
C SER A 134 -19.62 -6.72 5.25
N ARG A 135 -20.70 -6.85 6.05
CA ARG A 135 -20.59 -6.85 7.52
C ARG A 135 -19.63 -7.93 8.06
N VAL A 136 -19.53 -9.06 7.35
CA VAL A 136 -18.60 -10.14 7.71
C VAL A 136 -17.14 -9.68 7.56
N ALA A 137 -16.83 -8.94 6.49
CA ALA A 137 -15.50 -8.36 6.29
C ALA A 137 -15.14 -7.39 7.44
N TYR A 138 -16.05 -6.47 7.78
CA TYR A 138 -15.85 -5.54 8.90
C TYR A 138 -15.69 -6.24 10.25
N SER A 139 -16.45 -7.30 10.51
CA SER A 139 -16.33 -8.09 11.74
C SER A 139 -14.99 -8.81 11.83
N GLN A 140 -14.48 -9.32 10.72
CA GLN A 140 -13.15 -9.94 10.70
C GLN A 140 -12.05 -8.89 10.90
N ALA A 141 -12.22 -7.70 10.32
CA ALA A 141 -11.21 -6.66 10.33
C ALA A 141 -10.83 -6.15 11.72
N GLN A 142 -11.78 -6.19 12.67
CA GLN A 142 -11.47 -5.85 14.06
C GLN A 142 -10.35 -6.70 14.68
N ASN A 143 -10.09 -7.90 14.15
CA ASN A 143 -9.05 -8.81 14.62
C ASN A 143 -7.75 -8.73 13.81
N MET A 144 -7.69 -7.90 12.76
CA MET A 144 -6.57 -7.79 11.82
C MET A 144 -6.09 -6.34 11.71
N LYS A 145 -5.90 -5.70 12.86
CA LYS A 145 -5.43 -4.31 12.93
C LYS A 145 -3.92 -4.25 12.86
N VAL A 146 -3.42 -3.30 12.07
CA VAL A 146 -2.01 -2.91 12.11
C VAL A 146 -1.76 -2.16 13.40
N THR A 147 -0.82 -2.64 14.22
CA THR A 147 -0.52 -2.02 15.51
C THR A 147 0.58 -0.98 15.41
N ASN A 148 1.60 -1.23 14.59
CA ASN A 148 2.77 -0.39 14.46
C ASN A 148 2.96 0.05 13.01
N VAL A 149 3.26 1.32 12.84
CA VAL A 149 3.55 1.96 11.56
C VAL A 149 4.75 2.85 11.76
N TYR A 150 5.69 2.78 10.81
CA TYR A 150 6.87 3.63 10.84
C TYR A 150 7.03 4.34 9.50
N ARG A 151 7.14 5.67 9.56
CA ARG A 151 7.61 6.48 8.45
C ARG A 151 9.12 6.32 8.30
N LEU A 152 9.62 6.13 7.09
CA LEU A 152 11.06 6.31 6.84
C LEU A 152 11.41 7.80 6.95
N ALA A 153 12.29 8.13 7.91
CA ALA A 153 12.60 9.52 8.24
C ALA A 153 13.33 10.25 7.10
N GLY A 154 14.29 9.55 6.50
CA GLY A 154 15.11 10.02 5.39
C GLY A 154 14.54 9.66 4.01
N THR A 155 15.07 10.33 2.99
CA THR A 155 14.66 10.15 1.58
C THR A 155 15.84 9.79 0.69
N THR A 156 16.99 9.42 1.27
CA THR A 156 18.18 9.06 0.52
C THR A 156 18.11 7.61 0.07
N LEU A 157 18.83 7.26 -0.99
CA LEU A 157 18.96 5.86 -1.43
C LEU A 157 19.49 4.94 -0.32
N ASN A 158 20.34 5.46 0.58
CA ASN A 158 20.87 4.68 1.69
C ASN A 158 19.79 4.33 2.73
N ASP A 159 18.81 5.22 2.96
CA ASP A 159 17.69 4.96 3.87
C ASP A 159 16.88 3.74 3.40
N TYR A 160 16.53 3.71 2.11
CA TYR A 160 15.82 2.56 1.50
C TYR A 160 16.66 1.29 1.52
N LYS A 161 17.95 1.38 1.15
CA LYS A 161 18.87 0.22 1.20
C LYS A 161 18.99 -0.36 2.61
N GLY A 162 19.04 0.49 3.63
CA GLY A 162 19.11 0.02 5.01
C GLY A 162 17.82 -0.65 5.48
N MET A 163 16.65 -0.14 5.09
CA MET A 163 15.39 -0.85 5.37
C MET A 163 15.37 -2.25 4.74
N LEU A 164 15.77 -2.34 3.47
CA LEU A 164 15.87 -3.62 2.78
C LEU A 164 16.89 -4.55 3.46
N SER A 165 18.03 -4.03 3.91
CA SER A 165 19.08 -4.85 4.52
C SER A 165 18.69 -5.46 5.86
N ILE A 166 17.77 -4.83 6.59
CA ILE A 166 17.17 -5.39 7.81
C ILE A 166 15.89 -6.20 7.53
N GLY A 167 15.58 -6.45 6.25
CA GLY A 167 14.50 -7.33 5.84
C GLY A 167 13.12 -6.69 5.75
N TRP A 168 13.03 -5.36 5.66
CA TRP A 168 11.77 -4.63 5.57
C TRP A 168 11.67 -3.88 4.23
N PRO A 169 10.67 -4.16 3.38
CA PRO A 169 10.41 -3.31 2.23
C PRO A 169 9.76 -1.99 2.66
N VAL A 170 9.60 -1.08 1.71
CA VAL A 170 9.06 0.25 1.95
C VAL A 170 7.98 0.53 0.90
N ILE A 171 6.80 0.99 1.33
CA ILE A 171 5.79 1.50 0.40
C ILE A 171 6.29 2.84 -0.13
N VAL A 172 6.32 3.00 -1.45
CA VAL A 172 6.73 4.23 -2.13
C VAL A 172 5.63 4.68 -3.10
N GLY A 173 5.45 6.00 -3.19
CA GLY A 173 4.67 6.65 -4.24
C GLY A 173 5.60 7.41 -5.16
N PHE A 174 5.35 7.37 -6.46
CA PHE A 174 6.17 8.04 -7.47
C PHE A 174 5.34 8.41 -8.70
N ASP A 175 5.80 9.43 -9.42
CA ASP A 175 5.19 9.85 -10.68
C ASP A 175 5.56 8.90 -11.81
N ILE A 176 4.58 8.57 -12.64
CA ILE A 176 4.77 7.76 -13.84
C ILE A 176 4.69 8.68 -15.06
N PHE A 177 5.79 8.74 -15.80
CA PHE A 177 5.92 9.52 -17.02
C PHE A 177 5.78 8.64 -18.27
N GLY A 178 5.46 9.25 -19.41
CA GLY A 178 5.41 8.57 -20.71
C GLY A 178 4.00 8.45 -21.29
N ASP A 179 3.91 7.70 -22.39
CA ASP A 179 2.67 7.53 -23.16
C ASP A 179 1.66 6.63 -22.47
N ARG A 180 0.39 7.07 -22.44
CA ARG A 180 -0.68 6.36 -21.74
C ARG A 180 -1.18 5.13 -22.48
N GLU A 181 -1.17 5.11 -23.81
CA GLU A 181 -1.58 3.93 -24.57
C GLU A 181 -0.56 2.81 -24.40
N TYR A 182 0.73 3.15 -24.41
CA TYR A 182 1.80 2.20 -24.10
C TYR A 182 1.66 1.60 -22.69
N GLN A 183 1.34 2.42 -21.68
CA GLN A 183 1.15 1.93 -20.31
C GLN A 183 -0.01 0.93 -20.18
N LYS A 184 -1.10 1.11 -20.93
CA LYS A 184 -2.25 0.20 -20.91
C LYS A 184 -1.89 -1.22 -21.33
N GLU A 185 -0.90 -1.41 -22.20
CA GLU A 185 -0.45 -2.74 -22.62
C GLU A 185 0.08 -3.59 -21.46
N TYR A 186 0.54 -2.96 -20.37
CA TYR A 186 1.15 -3.62 -19.22
C TYR A 186 0.30 -3.60 -17.95
N LEU A 187 -0.86 -2.93 -17.96
CA LEU A 187 -1.75 -2.84 -16.79
C LEU A 187 -2.70 -4.05 -16.65
N PHE A 188 -2.87 -4.86 -17.71
CA PHE A 188 -3.87 -5.94 -17.76
C PHE A 188 -3.30 -7.35 -17.92
N VAL A 189 -1.97 -7.48 -17.94
CA VAL A 189 -1.26 -8.75 -18.07
C VAL A 189 -1.01 -9.41 -16.72
#